data_AF-A0A526YQ07-F1
#
_entry.id   AF-A0A526YQ07-F1
#
_cell.length_a   1.000
_cell.length_b   1.000
_cell.length_c   1.000
_cell.angle_alpha   90.00
_cell.angle_beta   90.00
_cell.angle_gamma   90.00
#
_symmetry.space_group_name_H-M   'P 1'
#
loop_
_entity.id
_entity.type
_entity.pdbx_description
1 polymer ?
#
loop_
_entity_poly.entity_id
_entity_poly.type
_entity_poly.pdbx_seq_one_letter_code
_entity_poly.pdbx_strand_id
1 'polypeptide(L)' 'MELNTIERDDIETAVAPPAASRKVFVKTYGCQMNVYDSQRMTDALAADGYTA' A
#
# COMPACT_ATOMS: atom_id res chain seq x y z
N MET A 1 -1.73 15.30 45.75
CA MET A 1 -2.50 15.61 44.53
C MET A 1 -1.49 16.21 43.56
N GLU A 2 -0.55 15.38 43.14
CA GLU A 2 -0.41 14.88 41.75
C GLU A 2 0.41 15.88 40.92
N LEU A 3 1.75 15.87 41.05
CA LEU A 3 2.69 15.16 40.16
C LEU A 3 2.46 15.48 38.68
N ASN A 4 3.07 16.59 38.23
CA ASN A 4 3.45 16.79 36.84
C ASN A 4 4.16 15.53 36.33
N THR A 5 3.51 14.82 35.41
CA THR A 5 4.05 13.59 34.83
C THR A 5 3.91 13.68 33.31
N ILE A 6 5.00 14.17 32.71
CA ILE A 6 5.59 13.68 31.46
C ILE A 6 4.77 13.94 30.17
N GLU A 7 5.14 15.01 29.48
CA GLU A 7 5.01 15.13 28.02
C GLU A 7 5.87 14.05 27.33
N ARG A 8 5.27 12.93 26.93
CA ARG A 8 5.83 11.97 25.95
C ARG A 8 4.71 11.19 25.30
N ASP A 9 4.11 11.77 24.28
CA ASP A 9 3.69 10.98 23.13
C ASP A 9 4.59 11.43 21.98
N ASP A 10 5.87 11.09 22.11
CA ASP A 10 6.72 10.82 20.97
C ASP A 10 6.01 9.76 20.14
N ILE A 11 5.10 10.20 19.26
CA ILE A 11 4.63 9.39 18.15
C ILE A 11 5.88 9.18 17.31
N GLU A 12 6.61 8.11 17.68
CA GLU A 12 7.67 7.52 16.91
C GLU A 12 7.05 7.19 15.57
N THR A 13 7.15 8.15 14.65
CA THR A 13 6.93 7.95 13.23
C THR A 13 7.98 6.94 12.83
N ALA A 14 7.63 5.66 12.95
CA ALA A 14 8.40 4.57 12.41
C ALA A 14 8.58 4.89 10.92
N VAL A 15 9.73 5.46 10.57
CA VAL A 15 10.15 5.64 9.19
C VAL A 15 10.38 4.24 8.68
N ALA A 16 9.30 3.66 8.14
CA ALA A 16 9.40 2.46 7.36
C ALA A 16 10.48 2.71 6.29
N PRO A 17 11.39 1.75 6.04
CA PRO A 17 12.27 1.85 4.87
C PRO A 17 11.39 2.13 3.64
N PRO A 18 11.85 2.89 2.63
CA PRO A 18 11.02 3.24 1.47
C PRO A 18 10.39 1.95 0.98
N ALA A 19 9.08 1.80 1.22
CA ALA A 19 8.42 0.52 1.12
C ALA A 19 8.65 0.06 -0.31
N ALA A 20 9.50 -0.96 -0.49
CA ALA A 20 9.86 -1.42 -1.82
C ALA A 20 8.53 -1.73 -2.51
N SER A 21 8.19 -0.93 -3.53
CA SER A 21 6.89 -1.00 -4.19
C SER A 21 6.65 -2.44 -4.57
N ARG A 22 5.58 -3.04 -4.03
CA ARG A 22 5.37 -4.49 -4.14
C ARG A 22 5.09 -4.80 -5.61
N LYS A 23 5.99 -5.53 -6.27
CA LYS A 23 5.82 -5.80 -7.70
C LYS A 23 4.79 -6.89 -7.94
N VAL A 24 3.87 -6.68 -8.89
CA VAL A 24 2.89 -7.67 -9.35
C VAL A 24 3.12 -7.96 -10.81
N PHE A 25 2.86 -9.19 -11.23
CA PHE A 25 2.82 -9.54 -12.64
C PHE A 25 1.44 -10.10 -12.96
N VAL A 26 0.66 -9.37 -13.76
CA VAL A 26 -0.69 -9.77 -14.16
C VAL A 26 -0.61 -10.36 -15.56
N LYS A 27 -0.96 -11.65 -15.67
CA LYS A 27 -1.06 -12.34 -16.96
C LYS A 27 -2.52 -12.54 -17.32
N THR A 28 -2.96 -11.85 -18.37
CA THR A 28 -4.33 -11.94 -18.87
C THR A 28 -4.47 -13.07 -19.88
N TYR A 29 -5.57 -13.82 -19.79
CA TYR A 29 -5.97 -14.81 -20.78
C TYR A 29 -7.45 -14.56 -21.13
N GLY A 30 -7.82 -14.75 -22.40
CA GLY A 30 -9.21 -14.67 -22.85
C GLY A 30 -9.48 -13.51 -23.82
N CYS A 31 -10.59 -12.82 -23.62
CA CYS A 31 -11.12 -11.82 -24.56
C CYS A 31 -10.86 -10.38 -24.10
N GLN A 32 -11.36 -9.40 -24.86
CA GLN A 32 -11.22 -7.97 -24.55
C GLN A 32 -11.81 -7.60 -23.18
N MET A 33 -12.87 -8.28 -22.73
CA MET A 33 -13.44 -8.07 -21.40
C MET A 33 -12.41 -8.36 -20.30
N ASN A 34 -11.66 -9.46 -20.41
CA ASN A 34 -10.61 -9.80 -19.45
C ASN A 34 -9.44 -8.81 -19.45
N VAL A 35 -9.16 -8.13 -20.57
CA VAL A 35 -8.14 -7.07 -20.64
C VAL A 35 -8.56 -5.89 -19.77
N TYR A 36 -9.80 -5.44 -19.93
CA TYR A 36 -10.35 -4.35 -19.11
C TYR A 36 -10.37 -4.70 -17.62
N ASP A 37 -10.80 -5.93 -17.30
CA ASP A 37 -10.81 -6.40 -15.92
C ASP A 37 -9.39 -6.44 -15.33
N SER A 38 -8.40 -6.87 -16.11
CA SER A 38 -6.99 -6.92 -15.67
C SER A 38 -6.39 -5.54 -15.40
N GLN A 39 -6.78 -4.53 -16.20
CA GLN A 39 -6.40 -3.14 -15.94
C GLN A 39 -7.02 -2.65 -14.64
N ARG A 40 -8.32 -2.89 -14.45
CA ARG A 40 -9.04 -2.52 -13.21
C ARG A 40 -8.49 -3.21 -11.96
N MET A 41 -8.08 -4.47 -12.07
CA MET A 41 -7.40 -5.18 -10.98
C MET A 41 -6.06 -4.51 -10.62
N THR A 42 -5.27 -4.12 -11.62
CA THR A 42 -4.00 -3.42 -11.40
C THR A 42 -4.21 -2.06 -10.72
N ASP A 43 -5.20 -1.29 -11.17
CA ASP A 43 -5.55 0.00 -10.57
C ASP A 43 -5.96 -0.14 -9.10
N ALA A 44 -6.75 -1.16 -8.76
CA ALA A 44 -7.17 -1.42 -7.39
C ALA A 44 -5.97 -1.78 -6.49
N LEU A 45 -5.06 -2.62 -6.98
CA LEU A 45 -3.85 -3.02 -6.24
C LEU A 45 -2.87 -1.86 -6.04
N ALA A 46 -2.91 -0.84 -6.88
CA ALA A 46 -2.07 0.35 -6.73
C ALA A 46 -2.33 1.10 -5.40
N ALA A 47 -3.59 1.11 -4.92
CA ALA A 47 -3.96 1.70 -3.64
C ALA A 47 -3.28 0.97 -2.45
N ASP A 48 -3.00 -0.32 -2.61
CA ASP A 48 -2.29 -1.14 -1.64
C ASP A 48 -0.76 -1.07 -1.81
N GLY A 49 -0.26 -0.19 -2.69
CA GLY A 49 1.18 0.01 -2.92
C GLY A 49 1.82 -1.08 -3.78
N TYR A 50 1.02 -1.78 -4.57
CA TYR A 50 1.53 -2.67 -5.62
C TYR A 50 1.80 -1.91 -6.92
N THR A 51 2.81 -2.36 -7.67
CA THR A 51 3.17 -1.79 -8.98
C THR A 51 3.38 -2.91 -10.00
N ALA A 52 2.94 -2.70 -11.24
CA ALA A 52 3.07 -3.68 -12.33
C ALA A 52 4.43 -3.60 -13.05
#